data_AF-A0A2M7PFQ1-F1
#
_entry.id   AF-A0A2M7PFQ1-F1
#
_cell.length_a   1.000
_cell.length_b   1.000
_cell.length_c   1.000
_cell.angle_alpha   90.00
_cell.angle_beta   90.00
_cell.angle_gamma   90.00
#
_symmetry.space_group_name_H-M   'P 1'
#
loop_
_entity.id
_entity.type
_entity.pdbx_description
1 polymer ?
#
loop_
_entity_poly.entity_id
_entity_poly.type
_entity_poly.pdbx_seq_one_letter_code
_entity_poly.pdbx_strand_id
1 'polypeptide(L)'
;NFLMGYIRFAHFSAAYVFAIGFLVRIYWAVVGNHHARQLFLLPVADAAWWSGLFHELRWYLFLEPTPKKYVGHNPLAHFFMFLFVTVAGVLMIFTGFALYGEGKGLGSWQDALFGWVIPFLGGSQAVHSWHHLGMWGIVCFAIIHVYAAIREDIMSRQTMISTMISGVRTFRE
;
A
#
# COMPACT_ATOMS: atom_id res chain seq x y z
N ASN A 1 -27.45 -9.71 20.60
CA ASN A 1 -26.09 -9.94 20.06
C ASN A 1 -25.42 -8.61 19.75
N PHE A 2 -24.20 -8.37 20.26
CA PHE A 2 -23.46 -7.12 20.10
C PHE A 2 -22.55 -7.12 18.86
N LEU A 3 -23.05 -7.66 17.74
CA LEU A 3 -22.25 -7.97 16.55
C LEU A 3 -21.56 -6.74 15.96
N MET A 4 -22.29 -5.66 15.71
CA MET A 4 -21.73 -4.44 15.13
C MET A 4 -20.69 -3.79 16.04
N GLY A 5 -20.87 -3.90 17.36
CA GLY A 5 -19.89 -3.43 18.34
C GLY A 5 -18.57 -4.17 18.24
N TYR A 6 -18.61 -5.51 18.14
CA TYR A 6 -17.40 -6.31 17.92
C TYR A 6 -16.72 -6.02 16.58
N ILE A 7 -17.48 -5.83 15.51
CA ILE A 7 -16.91 -5.48 14.20
C ILE A 7 -16.18 -4.14 14.26
N ARG A 8 -16.81 -3.11 14.86
CA ARG A 8 -16.19 -1.80 15.05
C ARG A 8 -14.94 -1.88 15.91
N PHE A 9 -15.01 -2.62 17.03
CA PHE A 9 -13.86 -2.83 17.90
C PHE A 9 -12.69 -3.49 17.17
N ALA A 10 -12.95 -4.56 16.43
CA ALA A 10 -11.93 -5.25 15.63
C ALA A 10 -11.33 -4.33 14.57
N HIS A 11 -12.17 -3.56 13.87
CA HIS A 11 -11.72 -2.59 12.88
C HIS A 11 -10.80 -1.52 13.49
N PHE A 12 -11.19 -0.88 14.59
CA PHE A 12 -10.36 0.13 15.25
C PHE A 12 -9.06 -0.45 15.80
N SER A 13 -9.10 -1.65 16.38
CA SER A 13 -7.91 -2.33 16.89
C SER A 13 -6.94 -2.67 15.75
N ALA A 14 -7.45 -3.18 14.63
CA ALA A 14 -6.65 -3.44 13.43
C ALA A 14 -6.08 -2.15 12.84
N ALA A 15 -6.83 -1.04 12.85
CA ALA A 15 -6.35 0.27 12.39
C ALA A 15 -5.16 0.77 13.22
N TYR A 16 -5.16 0.56 14.54
CA TYR A 16 -4.01 0.88 15.39
C TYR A 16 -2.77 0.06 15.04
N VAL A 17 -2.93 -1.25 14.88
CA VAL A 17 -1.82 -2.14 14.48
C VAL A 17 -1.28 -1.73 13.12
N PHE A 18 -2.17 -1.43 12.16
CA PHE A 18 -1.80 -0.95 10.83
C PHE A 18 -1.02 0.37 10.91
N ALA A 19 -1.52 1.36 11.64
CA ALA A 19 -0.86 2.66 11.78
C ALA A 19 0.53 2.54 12.41
N ILE A 20 0.67 1.75 13.49
CA ILE A 20 1.97 1.51 14.13
C ILE A 20 2.91 0.78 13.16
N GLY A 21 2.44 -0.27 12.49
CA GLY A 21 3.22 -0.99 11.49
C GLY A 21 3.68 -0.09 10.33
N PHE A 22 2.82 0.83 9.91
CA PHE A 22 3.15 1.83 8.89
C PHE A 22 4.22 2.81 9.36
N LEU A 23 4.14 3.30 10.61
CA LEU A 23 5.18 4.14 11.21
C LEU A 23 6.52 3.43 11.33
N VAL A 24 6.52 2.16 11.75
CA VAL A 24 7.73 1.32 11.77
C VAL A 24 8.33 1.19 10.37
N ARG A 25 7.49 1.03 9.35
CA ARG A 25 7.95 0.98 7.95
C ARG A 25 8.56 2.30 7.48
N ILE A 26 7.97 3.45 7.86
CA ILE A 26 8.54 4.78 7.58
C ILE A 26 9.91 4.92 8.27
N TYR A 27 10.00 4.56 9.55
CA TYR A 27 11.26 4.60 10.30
C TYR A 27 12.34 3.75 9.61
N TRP A 28 12.00 2.53 9.19
CA TRP A 28 12.93 1.66 8.49
C TRP A 28 13.33 2.18 7.11
N ALA A 29 12.49 2.96 6.44
CA ALA A 29 12.87 3.61 5.18
C ALA A 29 13.96 4.69 5.41
N VAL A 30 13.94 5.38 6.54
CA VAL A 30 14.95 6.39 6.88
C VAL A 30 16.26 5.74 7.30
N VAL A 31 16.19 4.79 8.24
CA VAL A 31 17.37 4.16 8.89
C VAL A 31 17.94 2.99 8.09
N GLY A 32 17.12 2.34 7.25
CA GLY A 32 17.48 1.14 6.51
C GLY A 32 18.29 1.39 5.23
N ASN A 33 18.48 0.31 4.48
CA ASN A 33 19.26 0.29 3.25
C ASN A 33 18.54 0.96 2.06
N HIS A 34 19.23 1.08 0.92
CA HIS A 34 18.66 1.65 -0.30
C HIS A 34 17.35 0.96 -0.74
N HIS A 35 17.20 -0.35 -0.53
CA HIS A 35 15.98 -1.09 -0.86
C HIS A 35 14.82 -0.75 0.08
N ALA A 36 15.08 -0.46 1.36
CA ALA A 36 14.07 -0.02 2.31
C ALA A 36 13.44 1.33 1.93
N ARG A 37 14.19 2.19 1.23
CA ARG A 37 13.74 3.51 0.75
C ARG A 37 12.81 3.43 -0.44
N GLN A 38 12.90 2.36 -1.23
CA GLN A 38 12.16 2.24 -2.49
C GLN A 38 10.65 2.38 -2.26
N LEU A 39 10.08 1.79 -1.20
CA LEU A 39 8.63 1.86 -0.96
C LEU A 39 8.07 3.29 -0.80
N PHE A 40 8.91 4.26 -0.42
CA PHE A 40 8.51 5.65 -0.15
C PHE A 40 9.06 6.67 -1.16
N LEU A 41 9.95 6.27 -2.07
CA LEU A 41 10.57 7.15 -3.06
C LEU A 41 10.50 6.52 -4.45
N LEU A 42 9.79 7.18 -5.36
CA LEU A 42 9.76 6.84 -6.79
C LEU A 42 10.87 7.62 -7.53
N PRO A 43 11.73 6.96 -8.34
CA PRO A 43 12.76 7.62 -9.13
C PRO A 43 12.14 8.26 -10.39
N VAL A 44 11.24 9.24 -10.18
CA VAL A 44 10.46 9.89 -11.26
C VAL A 44 11.32 10.64 -12.28
N ALA A 45 12.55 11.01 -11.92
CA ALA A 45 13.50 11.67 -12.82
C ALA A 45 14.28 10.70 -13.72
N ASP A 46 14.18 9.39 -13.50
CA ASP A 46 14.91 8.38 -14.27
C ASP A 46 14.09 7.93 -15.49
N ALA A 47 14.56 8.30 -16.69
CA ALA A 47 13.94 7.91 -17.95
C ALA A 47 13.97 6.37 -18.17
N ALA A 48 14.97 5.67 -17.62
CA ALA A 48 15.04 4.21 -17.69
C ALA A 48 13.95 3.55 -16.83
N TRP A 49 13.58 4.16 -15.69
CA TRP A 49 12.48 3.69 -14.85
C TRP A 49 11.13 3.80 -15.58
N TRP A 50 10.89 4.93 -16.26
CA TRP A 50 9.68 5.10 -17.09
C TRP A 50 9.64 4.11 -18.26
N SER A 51 10.75 3.93 -18.98
CA SER A 51 10.84 2.93 -20.05
C SER A 51 10.56 1.52 -19.52
N GLY A 52 11.08 1.19 -18.33
CA GLY A 52 10.83 -0.09 -17.66
C GLY A 52 9.38 -0.26 -17.23
N LEU A 53 8.71 0.80 -16.76
CA LEU A 53 7.29 0.79 -16.39
C LEU A 53 6.40 0.47 -17.60
N PHE A 54 6.62 1.16 -18.73
CA PHE A 54 5.85 0.91 -19.95
C PHE A 54 6.14 -0.46 -20.57
N HIS A 55 7.40 -0.93 -20.48
CA HIS A 55 7.76 -2.30 -20.90
C HIS A 55 6.99 -3.34 -20.09
N GLU A 56 6.95 -3.19 -18.77
CA GLU A 56 6.27 -4.13 -17.90
C GLU A 56 4.75 -4.11 -18.12
N LEU A 57 4.18 -2.92 -18.35
CA LEU A 57 2.76 -2.77 -18.70
C LEU A 57 2.44 -3.53 -19.99
N ARG A 58 3.27 -3.37 -21.03
CA ARG A 58 3.13 -4.10 -22.30
C ARG A 58 3.29 -5.61 -22.11
N TRP A 59 4.21 -6.06 -21.25
CA TRP A 59 4.37 -7.46 -20.88
C TRP A 59 3.10 -8.04 -20.24
N TYR A 60 2.49 -7.32 -19.29
CA TYR A 60 1.22 -7.77 -18.67
C TYR A 60 0.04 -7.72 -19.65
N LEU A 61 0.08 -6.85 -20.67
CA LEU A 61 -0.88 -6.82 -21.76
C LEU A 61 -0.58 -7.83 -22.89
N PHE A 62 0.41 -8.72 -22.71
CA PHE A 62 0.84 -9.72 -23.69
C PHE A 62 1.36 -9.15 -25.02
N LEU A 63 1.81 -7.89 -25.03
CA LEU A 63 2.33 -7.18 -26.20
C LEU A 63 3.85 -7.33 -26.37
N GLU A 64 4.52 -8.00 -25.44
CA GLU A 64 5.96 -8.18 -25.43
C GLU A 64 6.29 -9.66 -25.18
N PRO A 65 7.25 -10.27 -25.90
CA PRO A 65 7.55 -11.69 -25.80
C PRO A 65 8.43 -12.06 -24.59
N THR A 66 9.15 -11.12 -23.97
CA THR A 66 10.05 -11.43 -22.83
C THR A 66 10.00 -10.37 -21.71
N PRO A 67 10.01 -10.81 -20.43
CA PRO A 67 10.12 -9.90 -19.29
C PRO A 67 11.57 -9.46 -19.06
N LYS A 68 11.75 -8.22 -18.57
CA LYS A 68 13.06 -7.75 -18.11
C LYS A 68 13.31 -8.23 -16.67
N LYS A 69 14.55 -8.63 -16.37
CA LYS A 69 14.95 -9.06 -15.02
C LYS A 69 15.31 -7.82 -14.18
N TYR A 70 14.52 -7.53 -13.15
CA TYR A 70 14.82 -6.45 -12.20
C TYR A 70 15.31 -7.00 -10.84
N VAL A 71 16.27 -6.30 -10.23
CA VAL A 71 16.73 -6.56 -8.86
C VAL A 71 15.91 -5.67 -7.91
N GLY A 72 15.01 -6.29 -7.12
CA GLY A 72 14.04 -5.59 -6.29
C GLY A 72 12.64 -5.61 -6.90
N HIS A 73 11.91 -4.49 -6.84
CA HIS A 73 10.63 -4.35 -7.52
C HIS A 73 10.85 -3.98 -8.99
N ASN A 74 10.04 -4.54 -9.90
CA ASN A 74 9.93 -3.96 -11.24
C ASN A 74 9.31 -2.55 -11.13
N PRO A 75 9.58 -1.63 -12.09
CA PRO A 75 9.10 -0.25 -12.01
C PRO A 75 7.57 -0.13 -11.84
N LEU A 76 6.82 -1.06 -12.44
CA LEU A 76 5.36 -1.07 -12.36
C LEU A 76 4.85 -1.49 -10.97
N ALA A 77 5.37 -2.57 -10.39
CA ALA A 77 5.02 -2.96 -9.02
C ALA A 77 5.51 -1.91 -8.03
N HIS A 78 6.67 -1.30 -8.26
CA HIS A 78 7.18 -0.20 -7.42
C HIS A 78 6.19 0.96 -7.39
N PHE A 79 5.69 1.38 -8.56
CA PHE A 79 4.67 2.42 -8.67
C PHE A 79 3.39 2.07 -7.90
N PHE A 80 2.83 0.88 -8.12
CA PHE A 80 1.60 0.47 -7.45
C PHE A 80 1.77 0.25 -5.95
N MET A 81 2.92 -0.27 -5.50
CA MET A 81 3.26 -0.38 -4.09
C MET A 81 3.29 1.01 -3.43
N PHE A 82 3.94 2.00 -4.05
CA PHE A 82 3.93 3.37 -3.55
C PHE A 82 2.50 3.95 -3.50
N LEU A 83 1.72 3.80 -4.57
CA LEU A 83 0.38 4.37 -4.65
C LEU A 83 -0.57 3.77 -3.60
N PHE A 84 -0.62 2.44 -3.48
CA PHE A 84 -1.63 1.79 -2.64
C PHE A 84 -1.16 1.50 -1.22
N VAL A 85 0.13 1.23 -1.00
CA VAL A 85 0.65 1.04 0.36
C VAL A 85 0.93 2.37 1.03
N THR A 86 1.57 3.30 0.32
CA THR A 86 1.96 4.60 0.91
C THR A 86 0.83 5.62 0.80
N VAL A 87 0.41 6.00 -0.40
CA VAL A 87 -0.56 7.10 -0.56
C VAL A 87 -1.94 6.72 -0.02
N ALA A 88 -2.49 5.57 -0.46
CA ALA A 88 -3.78 5.12 0.07
C ALA A 88 -3.68 4.76 1.57
N GLY A 89 -2.57 4.17 2.03
CA GLY A 89 -2.34 3.89 3.46
C GLY A 89 -2.38 5.16 4.33
N VAL A 90 -1.72 6.24 3.90
CA VAL A 90 -1.79 7.56 4.56
C VAL A 90 -3.21 8.10 4.56
N LEU A 91 -3.91 8.04 3.41
CA LEU A 91 -5.31 8.46 3.33
C LEU A 91 -6.19 7.70 4.33
N MET A 92 -6.04 6.36 4.43
CA MET A 92 -6.81 5.52 5.35
C MET A 92 -6.52 5.87 6.82
N ILE A 93 -5.26 6.14 7.17
CA ILE A 93 -4.86 6.54 8.52
C ILE A 93 -5.50 7.89 8.88
N PHE A 94 -5.37 8.90 8.02
CA PHE A 94 -5.84 10.26 8.32
C PHE A 94 -7.37 10.31 8.38
N THR A 95 -8.05 9.75 7.39
CA THR A 95 -9.53 9.72 7.36
C THR A 95 -10.08 8.81 8.48
N GLY A 96 -9.44 7.68 8.76
CA GLY A 96 -9.86 6.75 9.81
C GLY A 96 -9.73 7.35 11.22
N PHE A 97 -8.59 7.98 11.54
CA PHE A 97 -8.42 8.63 12.84
C PHE A 97 -9.29 9.87 13.01
N ALA A 98 -9.56 10.62 11.93
CA ALA A 98 -10.50 11.73 11.98
C ALA A 98 -11.90 11.27 12.39
N LEU A 99 -12.44 10.23 11.73
CA LEU A 99 -13.75 9.65 12.05
C LEU A 99 -13.78 9.00 13.44
N TYR A 100 -12.68 8.36 13.85
CA TYR A 100 -12.58 7.80 15.18
C TYR A 100 -12.54 8.90 16.26
N GLY A 101 -11.86 10.02 16.01
CA GLY A 101 -11.84 11.20 16.87
C GLY A 101 -13.22 11.80 17.07
N GLU A 102 -13.99 11.95 15.98
CA GLU A 102 -15.39 12.42 16.01
C GLU A 102 -16.26 11.55 16.93
N GLY A 103 -16.14 10.23 16.84
CA GLY A 103 -16.89 9.30 17.70
C GLY A 103 -16.40 9.22 19.16
N LYS A 104 -15.12 9.50 19.41
CA LYS A 104 -14.52 9.49 20.76
C LYS A 104 -14.80 10.77 21.54
N GLY A 105 -15.01 11.87 20.84
CA GLY A 105 -15.32 13.18 21.42
C GLY A 105 -14.19 14.19 21.27
N LEU A 106 -14.60 15.46 21.34
CA LEU A 106 -13.73 16.63 21.24
C LEU A 106 -12.65 16.63 22.32
N GLY A 107 -11.44 17.04 21.95
CA GLY A 107 -10.29 17.09 22.87
C GLY A 107 -9.57 15.75 23.06
N SER A 108 -10.00 14.68 22.39
CA SER A 108 -9.18 13.49 22.26
C SER A 108 -7.92 13.77 21.42
N TRP A 109 -6.84 13.01 21.61
CA TRP A 109 -5.62 13.22 20.82
C TRP A 109 -5.84 12.95 19.32
N GLN A 110 -6.79 12.07 19.00
CA GLN A 110 -7.18 11.76 17.62
C GLN A 110 -7.84 12.98 16.97
N ASP A 111 -8.76 13.62 17.69
CA ASP A 111 -9.39 14.88 17.28
C ASP A 111 -8.35 16.00 17.12
N ALA A 112 -7.44 16.15 18.09
CA ALA A 112 -6.39 17.17 18.03
C ALA A 112 -5.44 17.01 16.83
N LEU A 113 -5.11 15.78 16.41
CA LEU A 113 -4.17 15.53 15.32
C LEU A 113 -4.84 15.39 13.94
N PHE A 114 -6.06 14.85 13.89
CA PHE A 114 -6.73 14.47 12.63
C PHE A 114 -8.10 15.12 12.43
N GLY A 115 -8.66 15.79 13.44
CA GLY A 115 -10.00 16.40 13.34
C GLY A 115 -10.12 17.43 12.22
N TRP A 116 -9.03 18.09 11.83
CA TRP A 116 -8.97 19.04 10.71
C TRP A 116 -9.29 18.42 9.34
N VAL A 117 -9.17 17.08 9.21
CA VAL A 117 -9.48 16.36 7.96
C VAL A 117 -10.98 16.46 7.64
N ILE A 118 -11.84 16.54 8.67
CA ILE A 118 -13.29 16.62 8.51
C ILE A 118 -13.73 17.89 7.78
N PRO A 119 -13.41 19.11 8.25
CA PRO A 119 -13.74 20.32 7.52
C PRO A 119 -12.98 20.42 6.17
N PHE A 120 -11.74 19.90 6.09
CA PHE A 120 -10.96 19.94 4.85
C PHE A 120 -11.65 19.19 3.69
N LEU A 121 -12.23 18.02 3.96
CA LEU A 121 -12.94 17.23 2.95
C LEU A 121 -14.42 17.63 2.77
N GLY A 122 -14.89 18.66 3.48
CA GLY A 122 -16.27 19.16 3.36
C GLY A 122 -17.30 18.48 4.27
N GLY A 123 -16.86 17.81 5.34
CA GLY A 123 -17.71 17.25 6.39
C GLY A 123 -17.54 15.74 6.59
N SER A 124 -18.12 15.22 7.69
CA SER A 124 -17.94 13.82 8.12
C SER A 124 -18.35 12.80 7.06
N GLN A 125 -19.48 13.03 6.38
CA GLN A 125 -19.92 12.12 5.31
C GLN A 125 -18.86 12.05 4.20
N ALA A 126 -18.32 13.19 3.76
CA ALA A 126 -17.31 13.20 2.70
C ALA A 126 -16.07 12.40 3.11
N VAL A 127 -15.62 12.53 4.38
CA VAL A 127 -14.53 11.70 4.93
C VAL A 127 -14.87 10.21 4.87
N HIS A 128 -16.10 9.82 5.27
CA HIS A 128 -16.56 8.44 5.11
C HIS A 128 -16.48 7.97 3.67
N SER A 129 -16.94 8.77 2.71
CA SER A 129 -16.92 8.43 1.28
C SER A 129 -15.49 8.25 0.76
N TRP A 130 -14.58 9.15 1.12
CA TRP A 130 -13.15 9.03 0.78
C TRP A 130 -12.49 7.81 1.42
N HIS A 131 -12.82 7.50 2.68
CA HIS A 131 -12.32 6.31 3.37
C HIS A 131 -12.77 5.01 2.68
N HIS A 132 -14.05 4.94 2.27
CA HIS A 132 -14.55 3.79 1.51
C HIS A 132 -13.95 3.69 0.12
N LEU A 133 -13.72 4.82 -0.57
CA LEU A 133 -13.04 4.82 -1.86
C LEU A 133 -11.60 4.31 -1.73
N GLY A 134 -10.88 4.73 -0.69
CA GLY A 134 -9.54 4.22 -0.36
C GLY A 134 -9.55 2.72 -0.10
N MET A 135 -10.52 2.22 0.67
CA MET A 135 -10.72 0.79 0.90
C MET A 135 -10.92 0.02 -0.41
N TRP A 136 -11.81 0.47 -1.30
CA TRP A 136 -12.01 -0.18 -2.60
C TRP A 136 -10.76 -0.17 -3.46
N GLY A 137 -10.00 0.93 -3.46
CA GLY A 137 -8.69 1.00 -4.12
C GLY A 137 -7.72 -0.07 -3.61
N ILE A 138 -7.61 -0.22 -2.29
CA ILE A 138 -6.76 -1.25 -1.66
C ILE A 138 -7.24 -2.67 -2.00
N VAL A 139 -8.55 -2.91 -2.01
CA VAL A 139 -9.13 -4.22 -2.39
C VAL A 139 -8.77 -4.58 -3.83
N CYS A 140 -8.98 -3.67 -4.78
CA CYS A 140 -8.61 -3.87 -6.19
C CYS A 140 -7.11 -4.13 -6.33
N PHE A 141 -6.28 -3.33 -5.64
CA PHE A 141 -4.84 -3.52 -5.62
C PHE A 141 -4.45 -4.89 -5.07
N ALA A 142 -5.04 -5.35 -3.97
CA ALA A 142 -4.75 -6.65 -3.38
C ALA A 142 -5.05 -7.80 -4.36
N ILE A 143 -6.18 -7.75 -5.06
CA ILE A 143 -6.56 -8.74 -6.07
C ILE A 143 -5.52 -8.77 -7.20
N ILE A 144 -5.20 -7.60 -7.77
CA ILE A 144 -4.24 -7.49 -8.87
C ILE A 144 -2.83 -7.92 -8.42
N HIS A 145 -2.42 -7.52 -7.22
CA HIS A 145 -1.10 -7.84 -6.66
C HIS A 145 -0.93 -9.34 -6.45
N VAL A 146 -1.92 -10.02 -5.86
CA VAL A 146 -1.90 -11.48 -5.67
C VAL A 146 -1.84 -12.20 -7.01
N TYR A 147 -2.68 -11.80 -7.97
CA TYR A 147 -2.65 -12.37 -9.32
C TYR A 147 -1.28 -12.18 -9.99
N ALA A 148 -0.74 -10.96 -9.97
CA ALA A 148 0.55 -10.65 -10.58
C ALA A 148 1.70 -11.41 -9.92
N ALA A 149 1.70 -11.54 -8.59
CA ALA A 149 2.70 -12.29 -7.85
C ALA A 149 2.68 -13.78 -8.20
N ILE A 150 1.49 -14.39 -8.27
CA ILE A 150 1.33 -15.80 -8.65
C ILE A 150 1.72 -16.00 -10.12
N ARG A 151 1.25 -15.14 -11.03
CA ARG A 151 1.59 -15.21 -12.45
C ARG A 151 3.09 -15.13 -12.65
N GLU A 152 3.76 -14.20 -11.97
CA GLU A 152 5.21 -14.04 -12.08
C GLU A 152 5.95 -15.26 -11.50
N ASP A 153 5.50 -15.84 -10.39
CA ASP A 153 6.11 -17.05 -9.83
C ASP A 153 5.99 -18.28 -10.75
N ILE A 154 4.89 -18.39 -11.51
CA ILE A 154 4.66 -19.49 -12.47
C ILE A 154 5.39 -19.24 -13.80
N MET A 155 5.33 -18.01 -14.33
CA MET A 155 5.80 -17.67 -15.68
C MET A 155 7.28 -17.25 -15.72
N SER A 156 7.81 -16.77 -14.60
CA SER A 156 9.20 -16.34 -14.47
C SER A 156 10.05 -17.45 -13.90
N ARG A 157 11.34 -17.51 -14.24
CA ARG A 157 12.30 -18.44 -13.61
C ARG A 157 12.76 -17.98 -12.20
N GLN A 158 11.91 -17.22 -11.51
CA GLN A 158 12.22 -16.57 -10.26
C GLN A 158 11.23 -17.00 -9.18
N THR A 159 11.75 -17.40 -8.03
CA THR A 159 10.94 -17.80 -6.88
C THR A 159 10.61 -16.57 -6.04
N MET A 160 9.59 -15.82 -6.46
CA MET A 160 9.20 -14.56 -5.78
C MET A 160 8.43 -14.86 -4.50
N ILE A 161 7.49 -15.82 -4.51
CA ILE A 161 6.68 -16.13 -3.32
C ILE A 161 7.53 -16.81 -2.25
N SER A 162 8.41 -17.74 -2.66
CA SER A 162 9.30 -18.44 -1.73
C SER A 162 10.21 -17.46 -0.95
N THR A 163 10.65 -16.37 -1.58
CA THR A 163 11.47 -15.35 -0.90
C THR A 163 10.72 -14.60 0.20
N MET A 164 9.41 -14.41 0.07
CA MET A 164 8.62 -13.73 1.11
C MET A 164 8.51 -14.56 2.39
N ILE A 165 8.58 -15.89 2.26
CA ILE A 165 8.48 -16.83 3.37
C ILE A 165 9.86 -17.20 3.92
N SER A 166 10.83 -17.51 3.04
CA SER A 166 12.15 -18.02 3.42
C SER A 166 13.22 -16.93 3.57
N GLY A 167 12.99 -15.73 3.02
CA GLY A 167 13.97 -14.64 2.99
C GLY A 167 15.12 -14.82 1.99
N VAL A 168 15.21 -15.94 1.28
CA VAL A 168 16.32 -16.25 0.35
C VAL A 168 15.81 -16.33 -1.08
N ARG A 169 16.49 -15.64 -2.02
CA ARG A 169 16.16 -15.62 -3.45
C ARG A 169 17.04 -16.58 -4.23
N THR A 170 16.42 -17.56 -4.86
CA THR A 170 17.08 -18.50 -5.79
C THR A 170 16.58 -18.29 -7.21
N PHE A 171 17.52 -18.15 -8.14
CA PHE A 171 17.23 -18.16 -9.58
C PHE A 171 17.31 -19.61 -10.06
N ARG A 172 16.25 -20.10 -10.73
CA ARG A 172 16.32 -21.41 -11.39
C ARG A 172 16.99 -21.23 -12.74
N GLU A 173 18.00 -22.06 -13.03
CA GLU A 173 18.64 -22.12 -14.34
C GLU A 173 17.65 -22.54 -15.43
#